data_AF-A0A9W5PXK1-F1
#
_entry.id   AF-A0A9W5PXK1-F1
#
_cell.length_a   1.000
_cell.length_b   1.000
_cell.length_c   1.000
_cell.angle_alpha   90.00
_cell.angle_beta   90.00
_cell.angle_gamma   90.00
#
_symmetry.space_group_name_H-M   'P 1'
#
loop_
_entity.id
_entity.type
_entity.pdbx_description
1 polymer ?
#
loop_
_entity_poly.entity_id
_entity_poly.type
_entity_poly.pdbx_seq_one_letter_code
_entity_poly.pdbx_strand_id
1 'polypeptide(L)' 'EDFERIEHFKQEFEKYINYYNHKRIKAELKGIGPVQYRTHALKAT' A
#
# COMPACT_ATOMS: atom_id res chain seq x y z
N GLU A 1 -18.25 21.10 -9.09
CA GLU A 1 -16.87 21.42 -8.67
C GLU A 1 -16.47 20.78 -7.33
N ASP A 2 -17.14 21.07 -6.21
CA ASP A 2 -16.75 20.48 -4.91
C ASP A 2 -16.86 18.95 -4.83
N PHE A 3 -17.92 18.38 -5.42
CA PHE A 3 -18.14 16.94 -5.42
C PHE A 3 -17.07 16.18 -6.24
N GLU A 4 -16.70 16.71 -7.40
CA GLU A 4 -15.65 16.14 -8.25
C GLU A 4 -14.28 16.15 -7.57
N ARG A 5 -13.98 17.21 -6.80
CA ARG A 5 -12.75 17.29 -5.98
C ARG A 5 -12.71 16.23 -4.88
N ILE A 6 -13.84 15.95 -4.22
CA ILE A 6 -13.94 14.91 -3.19
C ILE A 6 -13.74 13.52 -3.82
N GLU A 7 -14.39 13.24 -4.94
CA GLU A 7 -14.21 11.95 -5.63
C GLU A 7 -12.78 11.76 -6.15
N HIS A 8 -12.18 12.80 -6.73
CA HIS A 8 -10.77 12.76 -7.11
C HIS A 8 -9.86 12.49 -5.92
N PHE A 9 -10.10 13.14 -4.78
CA PHE A 9 -9.33 12.89 -3.55
C PHE A 9 -9.46 11.44 -3.07
N LYS A 10 -10.67 10.86 -3.06
CA LYS A 10 -10.88 9.46 -2.68
C LYS A 10 -10.09 8.51 -3.57
N GLN A 11 -10.12 8.74 -4.88
CA GLN A 11 -9.38 7.93 -5.85
C GLN A 11 -7.86 8.00 -5.60
N GLU A 12 -7.31 9.19 -5.38
CA GLU A 12 -5.89 9.35 -5.06
C GLU A 12 -5.53 8.73 -3.70
N PHE A 13 -6.41 8.82 -2.72
CA PHE A 13 -6.23 8.21 -1.40
C PHE A 13 -6.19 6.67 -1.48
N GLU A 14 -7.10 6.05 -2.24
CA GLU A 14 -7.10 4.60 -2.47
C GLU A 14 -5.82 4.14 -3.20
N LYS A 15 -5.37 4.90 -4.21
CA LYS A 15 -4.11 4.63 -4.91
C LYS A 15 -2.93 4.71 -3.94
N TYR A 16 -2.90 5.71 -3.06
CA TYR A 16 -1.86 5.85 -2.06
C TYR A 16 -1.84 4.67 -1.07
N ILE A 17 -2.99 4.26 -0.55
CA ILE A 17 -3.11 3.08 0.31
C ILE A 17 -2.59 1.82 -0.41
N ASN A 18 -2.99 1.62 -1.67
CA ASN A 18 -2.54 0.47 -2.45
C ASN A 18 -1.01 0.47 -2.62
N TYR A 19 -0.44 1.62 -3.00
CA TYR A 19 1.00 1.80 -3.12
C TYR A 19 1.71 1.46 -1.80
N TYR A 20 1.25 2.03 -0.69
CA TYR A 20 1.87 1.84 0.62
C TYR A 20 1.82 0.37 1.07
N ASN A 21 0.72 -0.34 0.83
CA ASN A 21 0.54 -1.71 1.29
C ASN A 21 1.21 -2.77 0.41
N HIS A 22 1.27 -2.54 -0.91
CA HIS A 22 1.69 -3.58 -1.85
C HIS A 22 2.97 -3.25 -2.60
N LYS A 23 3.18 -1.99 -2.95
CA LYS A 23 4.24 -1.57 -3.90
C LYS A 23 5.42 -0.89 -3.22
N ARG A 24 5.27 -0.44 -1.97
CA ARG A 24 6.34 0.22 -1.23
C ARG A 24 7.44 -0.77 -0.89
N ILE A 25 8.49 -0.78 -1.69
CA ILE A 25 9.69 -1.58 -1.44
C ILE A 25 10.54 -0.86 -0.39
N LYS A 26 10.81 -1.55 0.73
CA LYS A 26 11.77 -1.09 1.73
C LYS A 26 13.00 -1.99 1.62
N ALA A 27 14.20 -1.39 1.57
CA ALA A 27 15.45 -2.16 1.43
C ALA A 27 15.63 -3.20 2.55
N GLU A 28 15.18 -2.87 3.76
CA GLU A 28 15.18 -3.75 4.94
C GLU A 28 14.29 -4.99 4.78
N LEU A 29 13.29 -4.94 3.89
CA LEU A 29 12.37 -6.03 3.61
C LEU A 29 12.81 -6.86 2.40
N LYS A 30 14.10 -6.88 2.03
CA LYS A 30 14.65 -7.71 0.94
C LYS A 30 13.89 -7.61 -0.39
N GLY A 31 13.31 -6.45 -0.69
CA GLY A 31 12.59 -6.23 -1.94
C GLY A 31 11.11 -6.66 -1.96
N ILE A 32 10.57 -7.25 -0.88
CA ILE A 32 9.15 -7.67 -0.84
C ILE A 32 8.24 -6.56 -0.31
N GLY A 33 7.00 -6.56 -0.80
CA GLY A 33 5.98 -5.59 -0.39
C GLY A 33 5.54 -5.78 1.08
N PRO A 34 4.99 -4.74 1.75
CA PRO A 34 4.69 -4.81 3.18
C PRO A 34 3.69 -5.90 3.56
N VAL A 35 2.64 -6.11 2.76
CA VAL A 35 1.69 -7.22 2.97
C VAL A 35 2.39 -8.57 2.84
N GLN A 36 3.22 -8.75 1.80
CA GLN A 36 3.97 -9.99 1.59
C GLN A 36 4.89 -10.27 2.77
N TYR A 37 5.60 -9.25 3.27
CA TYR A 37 6.47 -9.39 4.43
C TYR A 37 5.71 -9.90 5.66
N ARG A 38 4.54 -9.32 5.97
CA ARG A 38 3.69 -9.79 7.07
C ARG A 38 3.25 -11.24 6.89
N THR A 39 2.82 -11.62 5.68
CA THR A 39 2.43 -12.99 5.37
C THR A 39 3.60 -13.97 5.51
N HIS A 40 4.79 -13.60 5.04
CA HIS A 40 6.00 -14.42 5.19
C HIS A 40 6.37 -14.58 6.67
N ALA A 41 6.31 -13.51 7.46
CA ALA A 41 6.60 -13.56 8.90
C ALA A 41 5.64 -14.50 9.64
N LEU A 42 4.33 -14.44 9.35
CA LEU A 42 3.32 -15.31 9.97
C LEU A 42 3.48 -16.79 9.60
N LYS A 43 4.02 -17.10 8.42
CA LYS A 43 4.27 -18.48 8.00
C LYS A 43 5.56 -19.07 8.59
N ALA A 44 6.46 -18.22 9.06
CA ALA A 44 7.74 -18.63 9.63
C ALA A 44 7.65 -18.94 11.15
N THR A 45 6.57 -18.52 11.79
CA THR A 45 6.12 -18.95 13.13
C THR A 45 5.29 -20.23 13.04
#